data_AF-F1TIE0-F1
#
_entry.id   AF-F1TIE0-F1
#
_cell.length_a   1.000
_cell.length_b   1.000
_cell.length_c   1.000
_cell.angle_alpha   90.00
_cell.angle_beta   90.00
_cell.angle_gamma   90.00
#
_symmetry.space_group_name_H-M   'P 1'
#
loop_
_entity.id
_entity.type
_entity.pdbx_description
1 polymer ?
#
loop_
_entity_poly.entity_id
_entity_poly.type
_entity_poly.pdbx_seq_one_letter_code
_entity_poly.pdbx_strand_id
1 'polypeptide(L)' 'MNENEIELTTYDRLLRAWENSMELVRDYEMYSKRIEDEKIKQVFKDFAQDEGMHASKLRNILLDYKRQ' A
#
# COMPACT_ATOMS: atom_id res chain seq x y z
N MET A 1 -32.93 -4.23 -3.38
CA MET A 1 -31.52 -4.04 -3.78
C MET A 1 -31.51 -3.04 -4.91
N ASN A 2 -30.63 -2.04 -4.85
CA ASN A 2 -30.54 -1.00 -5.86
C ASN A 2 -29.67 -1.53 -7.01
N GLU A 3 -30.20 -1.68 -8.21
CA GLU A 3 -29.48 -2.29 -9.35
C GLU A 3 -28.28 -1.46 -9.82
N ASN A 4 -28.17 -0.22 -9.36
CA ASN A 4 -27.08 0.71 -9.67
C ASN A 4 -25.99 0.76 -8.59
N GLU A 5 -26.06 -0.09 -7.57
CA GLU A 5 -25.06 -0.11 -6.50
C GLU A 5 -23.77 -0.78 -6.99
N ILE A 6 -22.64 -0.06 -6.89
CA ILE A 6 -21.33 -0.62 -7.19
C ILE A 6 -20.91 -1.52 -6.03
N GLU A 7 -20.92 -2.82 -6.27
CA GLU A 7 -20.42 -3.79 -5.30
C GLU A 7 -18.91 -3.96 -5.45
N LEU A 8 -18.17 -3.59 -4.41
CA LEU A 8 -16.75 -3.92 -4.32
C LEU A 8 -16.61 -5.39 -3.93
N THR A 9 -15.77 -6.12 -4.64
CA THR A 9 -15.42 -7.50 -4.28
C THR A 9 -14.30 -7.53 -3.23
N THR A 10 -14.00 -8.72 -2.70
CA THR A 10 -12.78 -8.93 -1.88
C THR A 10 -11.52 -8.64 -2.68
N TYR A 11 -11.51 -9.01 -3.97
CA TYR A 11 -10.38 -8.75 -4.87
C TYR A 11 -10.14 -7.24 -5.03
N ASP A 12 -11.19 -6.44 -5.23
CA ASP A 12 -11.06 -4.99 -5.41
C ASP A 12 -10.48 -4.32 -4.15
N ARG A 13 -10.89 -4.79 -2.97
CA ARG A 13 -10.35 -4.30 -1.69
C ARG A 13 -8.88 -4.66 -1.51
N LEU A 14 -8.49 -5.88 -1.88
CA LEU A 14 -7.08 -6.32 -1.83
C LEU A 14 -6.22 -5.53 -2.83
N LEU A 15 -6.73 -5.32 -4.04
CA LEU A 15 -6.04 -4.56 -5.09
C LEU A 15 -5.81 -3.12 -4.65
N ARG A 16 -6.87 -2.46 -4.17
CA ARG A 16 -6.78 -1.08 -3.68
C ARG A 16 -5.86 -0.95 -2.46
N ALA A 17 -5.89 -1.91 -1.53
CA ALA A 17 -4.99 -1.90 -0.40
C ALA A 17 -3.52 -2.03 -0.84
N TRP A 18 -3.24 -2.91 -1.80
CA TRP A 18 -1.89 -3.07 -2.34
C TRP A 18 -1.39 -1.80 -3.04
N GLU A 19 -2.24 -1.18 -3.88
CA GLU A 19 -1.91 0.07 -4.56
C GLU A 19 -1.64 1.20 -3.57
N ASN A 20 -2.49 1.34 -2.54
CA ASN A 20 -2.31 2.35 -1.50
C ASN A 20 -1.00 2.16 -0.72
N SER A 21 -0.65 0.93 -0.32
CA SER A 21 0.65 0.68 0.33
C SER A 21 1.82 1.02 -0.59
N MET A 22 1.73 0.69 -1.89
CA MET A 22 2.75 1.08 -2.86
C MET A 22 2.88 2.61 -3.04
N GLU A 23 1.76 3.35 -2.97
CA GLU A 23 1.79 4.82 -2.96
C GLU A 23 2.46 5.36 -1.70
N LEU A 24 2.12 4.83 -0.52
CA LEU A 24 2.74 5.26 0.74
C LEU A 24 4.24 4.99 0.78
N VAL A 25 4.71 3.86 0.22
CA VAL A 25 6.17 3.61 0.05
C VAL A 25 6.81 4.77 -0.70
N ARG A 26 6.25 5.17 -1.85
CA ARG A 26 6.80 6.25 -2.69
C ARG A 26 6.77 7.60 -1.98
N ASP A 27 5.67 7.90 -1.30
CA ASP A 27 5.50 9.15 -0.57
C ASP A 27 6.48 9.26 0.59
N TYR A 28 6.59 8.23 1.41
CA TYR A 28 7.52 8.19 2.54
C TYR A 28 8.99 8.22 2.10
N GLU A 29 9.33 7.50 1.02
CA GLU A 29 10.65 7.64 0.40
C GLU A 29 10.91 9.07 -0.07
N MET A 30 9.95 9.73 -0.71
CA MET A 30 10.08 11.11 -1.18
C MET A 30 10.25 12.08 0.00
N TYR A 31 9.48 11.92 1.06
CA TYR A 31 9.54 12.79 2.24
C TYR A 31 10.88 12.65 2.96
N SER A 32 11.38 11.42 3.13
CA SER A 32 12.69 11.17 3.73
C SER A 32 13.85 11.85 2.97
N LYS A 33 13.69 12.08 1.66
CA LYS A 33 14.69 12.77 0.82
C LYS A 33 14.62 14.29 0.93
N ARG A 34 13.48 14.85 1.33
CA ARG A 34 13.22 16.31 1.36
C ARG A 34 13.33 16.93 2.74
N ILE A 35 13.20 16.13 3.80
CA ILE A 35 13.22 16.61 5.19
C ILE A 35 14.66 16.65 5.70
N GLU A 36 15.03 17.76 6.35
CA GLU A 36 16.36 17.93 6.95
C GLU A 36 16.45 17.38 8.37
N ASP A 37 15.35 17.42 9.15
CA ASP A 37 15.31 16.84 10.49
C ASP A 37 15.57 15.33 10.43
N GLU A 38 16.71 14.91 11.00
CA GLU A 38 17.17 13.52 10.92
C GLU A 38 16.25 12.54 11.62
N LYS A 39 15.59 12.95 12.71
CA LYS A 39 14.66 12.08 13.43
C LYS A 39 13.42 11.83 12.59
N ILE A 40 12.85 12.89 12.00
CA ILE A 40 11.66 12.79 11.15
C ILE A 40 11.99 12.05 9.85
N LYS A 41 13.16 12.31 9.26
CA LYS A 41 13.68 11.59 8.09
C LYS A 41 13.73 10.08 8.36
N GLN A 42 14.25 9.67 9.51
CA GLN A 42 14.35 8.25 9.84
C GLN A 42 12.97 7.61 10.00
N VAL A 43 12.02 8.30 10.64
CA VAL A 43 10.63 7.80 10.76
C VAL A 43 10.02 7.51 9.38
N PHE A 44 10.20 8.40 8.40
CA PHE A 44 9.69 8.16 7.05
C PHE A 44 10.42 7.01 6.33
N LYS A 45 11.71 6.80 6.58
CA LYS A 45 12.41 5.62 6.04
C LYS A 45 11.84 4.32 6.61
N ASP A 46 11.60 4.29 7.92
CA ASP A 46 11.06 3.11 8.60
C ASP A 46 9.64 2.82 8.09
N PHE A 47 8.81 3.84 7.94
CA PHE A 47 7.45 3.69 7.39
C PHE A 47 7.45 3.22 5.93
N ALA A 48 8.38 3.70 5.10
CA ALA A 48 8.52 3.21 3.73
C ALA A 48 8.85 1.71 3.70
N GLN A 49 9.71 1.24 4.63
CA GLN A 49 10.02 -0.18 4.76
C GLN A 49 8.80 -1.00 5.21
N ASP A 50 8.07 -0.51 6.21
CA ASP A 50 6.89 -1.19 6.74
C ASP A 50 5.78 -1.31 5.67
N GLU A 51 5.49 -0.24 4.94
CA GLU A 51 4.53 -0.28 3.84
C GLU A 51 5.00 -1.16 2.68
N GLY A 52 6.32 -1.26 2.45
CA GLY A 52 6.88 -2.23 1.52
C GLY A 52 6.58 -3.67 1.91
N MET A 53 6.64 -3.99 3.22
CA MET A 53 6.26 -5.30 3.74
C MET A 53 4.74 -5.54 3.60
N HIS A 54 3.91 -4.53 3.89
CA HIS A 54 2.46 -4.61 3.69
C HIS A 54 2.10 -4.87 2.22
N ALA A 55 2.67 -4.09 1.30
CA ALA A 55 2.46 -4.26 -0.14
C ALA A 55 2.91 -5.64 -0.63
N SER A 56 4.06 -6.14 -0.17
CA SER A 56 4.54 -7.49 -0.53
C SER A 56 3.56 -8.58 -0.09
N LYS A 57 3.05 -8.50 1.14
CA LYS A 57 2.06 -9.44 1.66
C LYS A 57 0.76 -9.41 0.86
N LEU A 58 0.22 -8.22 0.59
CA LEU A 58 -1.01 -8.04 -0.19
C LEU A 58 -0.85 -8.56 -1.63
N ARG A 59 0.30 -8.30 -2.25
CA ARG A 59 0.62 -8.81 -3.60
C ARG A 59 0.62 -10.33 -3.65
N ASN A 60 1.20 -11.00 -2.65
CA ASN A 60 1.22 -12.46 -2.61
C ASN A 60 -0.21 -13.03 -2.52
N ILE A 61 -1.06 -12.44 -1.67
CA ILE A 61 -2.48 -12.83 -1.55
C ILE A 61 -3.20 -12.61 -2.90
N LEU A 62 -2.97 -11.49 -3.58
CA LEU A 62 -3.55 -11.21 -4.90
C LEU A 62 -3.12 -12.24 -5.96
N LEU A 63 -1.86 -12.68 -5.93
CA LEU A 63 -1.37 -13.71 -6.84
C LEU A 63 -2.02 -15.07 -6.57
N ASP A 64 -2.23 -15.42 -5.31
CA ASP A 64 -2.92 -16.65 -4.93
C ASP A 64 -4.38 -16.62 -5.37
N TYR A 65 -5.07 -15.48 -5.20
CA TYR A 65 -6.44 -15.26 -5.70
C TYR A 65 -6.57 -15.43 -7.22
N LYS A 66 -5.58 -14.99 -8.00
CA LYS A 66 -5.58 -15.13 -9.47
C LYS A 66 -5.32 -16.55 -9.97
N ARG A 67 -4.80 -17.44 -9.12
CA ARG A 67 -4.49 -18.84 -9.46
C ARG A 67 -5.64 -19.80 -9.13
N GLN A 68 -6.62 -19.35 -8.36
CA GLN A 68 -7.88 -20.07 -8.09
C GLN A 68 -8.85 -19.89 -9.25
#